data_AF-A0A544SZX5-F1
#
_entry.id   AF-A0A544SZX5-F1
#
_cell.length_a   1.000
_cell.length_b   1.000
_cell.length_c   1.000
_cell.angle_alpha   90.00
_cell.angle_beta   90.00
_cell.angle_gamma   90.00
#
_symmetry.space_group_name_H-M   'P 1'
#
loop_
_entity.id
_entity.type
_entity.pdbx_description
1 polymer ?
#
loop_
_entity_poly.entity_id
_entity_poly.type
_entity_poly.pdbx_seq_one_letter_code
_entity_poly.pdbx_strand_id
1 'polypeptide(L)'
;MFKKISKVVLITVFALGIISFSNIQVDASTNKVMWGKTELKQGQIGKVTILADTNLVKIGSNGSLNKVRTLKKGEEYRVYTYKGTNGGLYGLGASSYVQKGSQVKYETPSKSKLALLNKEVIGGLTPKAGMKLVYSPSFTENTQKEFTTNTSYDSVNDITKASLIYKGNPIDGFTYIELKDRLAFGVSHTDWILFDIAYPLIEGKQTKEYYTTGADSESFYNINVESTTSTVKVKAGTFQNVVVVCSKNGDTYYLAPGIGIIKLVDKNGTLKAELLSFK
;
A
#
# COMPACT_ATOMS: atom_id res chain seq x y z
N MET A 1 42.99 -8.53 -70.87
CA MET A 1 43.86 -7.54 -70.17
C MET A 1 43.02 -6.97 -69.03
N PHE A 2 43.07 -7.39 -67.76
CA PHE A 2 44.16 -7.62 -66.81
C PHE A 2 45.14 -6.44 -66.65
N LYS A 3 44.97 -5.69 -65.55
CA LYS A 3 46.00 -5.10 -64.65
C LYS A 3 45.25 -4.39 -63.49
N LYS A 4 45.11 -5.00 -62.29
CA LYS A 4 46.01 -4.96 -61.12
C LYS A 4 46.50 -3.54 -60.76
N ILE A 5 46.21 -3.10 -59.52
CA ILE A 5 47.06 -2.45 -58.48
C ILE A 5 46.07 -1.92 -57.42
N SER A 6 45.80 -2.61 -56.31
CA SER A 6 46.58 -2.76 -55.06
C SER A 6 46.75 -1.48 -54.22
N LYS A 7 46.08 -1.50 -53.06
CA LYS A 7 46.47 -1.00 -51.72
C LYS A 7 46.99 0.43 -51.60
N VAL A 8 46.17 1.30 -51.01
CA VAL A 8 46.64 2.23 -49.97
C VAL A 8 45.66 2.20 -48.80
N VAL A 9 46.24 1.90 -47.65
CA VAL A 9 45.65 1.93 -46.31
C VAL A 9 45.43 3.39 -45.90
N LEU A 10 44.23 3.74 -45.46
CA LEU A 10 44.08 4.83 -44.48
C LEU A 10 43.07 4.41 -43.42
N ILE A 11 43.65 3.87 -42.34
CA ILE A 11 43.02 3.66 -41.04
C ILE A 11 42.45 5.00 -40.60
N THR A 12 41.13 5.16 -40.70
CA THR A 12 40.42 6.28 -40.08
C THR A 12 39.54 5.67 -39.00
N VAL A 13 39.95 5.96 -37.77
CA VAL A 13 39.36 5.51 -36.50
C VAL A 13 37.88 5.84 -36.47
N PHE A 14 37.04 4.85 -36.75
CA PHE A 14 35.62 4.88 -36.42
C PHE A 14 35.44 4.26 -35.04
N ALA A 15 35.89 4.98 -34.01
CA ALA A 15 35.47 4.76 -32.64
C ALA A 15 34.02 5.22 -32.50
N LEU A 16 33.09 4.46 -33.07
CA LEU A 16 31.68 4.51 -32.69
C LEU A 16 31.61 3.96 -31.28
N GLY A 17 31.56 4.88 -30.31
CA GLY A 17 31.23 4.57 -28.93
C GLY A 17 29.90 3.82 -28.90
N ILE A 18 29.97 2.53 -28.63
CA ILE A 18 28.85 1.77 -28.10
C ILE A 18 28.60 2.38 -26.72
N ILE A 19 27.65 3.30 -26.65
CA ILE A 19 27.11 3.75 -25.37
C ILE A 19 26.36 2.54 -24.83
N SER A 20 27.04 1.79 -23.97
CA SER A 20 26.41 0.78 -23.13
C SER A 20 25.35 1.49 -22.30
N PHE A 21 24.08 1.40 -22.72
CA PHE A 21 22.97 1.63 -21.83
C PHE A 21 23.06 0.53 -20.77
N SER A 22 23.72 0.84 -19.66
CA SER A 22 23.56 0.09 -18.44
C SER A 22 22.07 0.09 -18.14
N ASN A 23 21.45 -1.09 -18.28
CA ASN A 23 20.16 -1.36 -17.68
C ASN A 23 20.31 -1.05 -16.20
N ILE A 24 19.92 0.15 -15.78
CA ILE A 24 19.64 0.44 -14.40
C ILE A 24 18.37 -0.39 -14.14
N GLN A 25 18.57 -1.65 -13.76
CA GLN A 25 17.60 -2.32 -12.93
C GLN A 25 17.54 -1.47 -11.67
N VAL A 26 16.59 -0.53 -11.67
CA VAL A 26 16.00 -0.07 -10.42
C VAL A 26 15.48 -1.34 -9.79
N ASP A 27 16.22 -1.85 -8.81
CA ASP A 27 15.65 -2.82 -7.89
C ASP A 27 14.40 -2.14 -7.34
N ALA A 28 13.25 -2.56 -7.85
CA ALA A 28 11.99 -2.22 -7.24
C ALA A 28 12.13 -2.73 -5.81
N SER A 29 12.32 -1.80 -4.88
CA SER A 29 12.29 -2.03 -3.45
C SER A 29 10.93 -2.62 -3.15
N THR A 30 10.82 -3.94 -3.30
CA THR A 30 9.65 -4.70 -2.90
C THR A 30 9.57 -4.51 -1.40
N ASN A 31 8.61 -3.69 -0.96
CA ASN A 31 8.37 -3.41 0.45
C ASN A 31 8.02 -4.73 1.15
N LYS A 32 9.03 -5.42 1.68
CA LYS A 32 8.88 -6.69 2.39
C LYS A 32 8.08 -6.43 3.67
N VAL A 33 6.94 -7.11 3.80
CA VAL A 33 6.13 -7.03 5.02
C VAL A 33 6.78 -7.89 6.09
N MET A 34 7.44 -7.30 7.08
CA MET A 34 8.10 -8.08 8.13
C MET A 34 7.15 -8.51 9.25
N TRP A 35 7.33 -9.74 9.73
CA TRP A 35 6.65 -10.30 10.89
C TRP A 35 7.61 -11.07 11.80
N GLY A 36 8.01 -10.38 12.88
CA GLY A 36 9.12 -10.81 13.70
C GLY A 36 10.39 -10.80 12.86
N LYS A 37 11.11 -11.93 12.86
CA LYS A 37 12.35 -12.13 12.09
C LYS A 37 12.11 -12.67 10.67
N THR A 38 10.85 -12.90 10.30
CA THR A 38 10.47 -13.47 8.99
C THR A 38 9.68 -12.46 8.17
N GLU A 39 9.91 -12.38 6.87
CA GLU A 39 9.02 -11.66 5.94
C GLU A 39 7.69 -12.44 5.82
N LEU A 40 6.54 -11.81 6.03
CA LEU A 40 5.23 -12.37 5.75
C LEU A 40 5.05 -12.55 4.23
N LYS A 41 4.66 -13.75 3.81
CA LYS A 41 4.46 -14.09 2.38
C LYS A 41 3.04 -14.56 2.10
N GLN A 42 2.59 -14.37 0.86
CA GLN A 42 1.31 -14.91 0.40
C GLN A 42 1.29 -16.44 0.54
N GLY A 43 0.15 -16.99 0.99
CA GLY A 43 -0.01 -18.41 1.28
C GLY A 43 0.51 -18.87 2.65
N GLN A 44 1.13 -17.98 3.43
CA GLN A 44 1.46 -18.25 4.83
C GLN A 44 0.19 -18.16 5.69
N ILE A 45 -0.10 -19.19 6.49
CA ILE A 45 -1.25 -19.22 7.40
C ILE A 45 -0.91 -18.77 8.82
N GLY A 46 0.39 -18.76 9.16
CA GLY A 46 0.85 -18.38 10.49
C GLY A 46 2.37 -18.36 10.62
N LYS A 47 2.85 -18.21 11.85
CA LYS A 47 4.26 -18.25 12.22
C LYS A 47 4.41 -19.11 13.47
N VAL A 48 5.50 -19.86 13.55
CA VAL A 48 5.92 -20.48 14.80
C VAL A 48 7.15 -19.79 15.37
N THR A 49 7.16 -19.62 16.68
CA THR A 49 8.33 -19.23 17.46
C THR A 49 8.75 -20.41 18.33
N ILE A 50 10.01 -20.82 18.23
CA ILE A 50 10.54 -21.96 18.99
C ILE A 50 10.89 -21.48 20.40
N LEU A 51 10.15 -21.98 21.40
CA LEU A 51 10.31 -21.61 22.80
C LEU A 51 11.38 -22.43 23.54
N ALA A 52 11.64 -23.65 23.05
CA ALA A 52 12.70 -24.54 23.51
C ALA A 52 13.17 -25.42 22.35
N ASP A 53 14.41 -25.92 22.41
CA ASP A 53 14.98 -26.77 21.37
C ASP A 53 14.04 -27.95 21.03
N THR A 54 13.75 -28.12 19.75
CA THR A 54 12.82 -29.14 19.25
C THR A 54 13.28 -29.68 17.90
N ASN A 55 12.57 -30.65 17.33
CA ASN A 55 12.98 -31.29 16.08
C ASN A 55 12.17 -30.76 14.88
N LEU A 56 12.90 -30.45 13.80
CA LEU A 56 12.32 -30.38 12.46
C LEU A 56 12.21 -31.80 11.94
N VAL A 57 11.04 -32.18 11.43
CA VAL A 57 10.77 -33.55 10.98
C VAL A 57 10.17 -33.60 9.58
N LYS A 58 10.30 -34.74 8.90
CA LYS A 58 9.51 -35.12 7.72
C LYS A 58 8.63 -36.31 8.07
N ILE A 59 7.48 -36.41 7.42
CA ILE A 59 6.57 -37.56 7.58
C ILE A 59 7.07 -38.68 6.65
N GLY A 60 7.41 -39.84 7.22
CA GLY A 60 7.78 -41.05 6.49
C GLY A 60 6.59 -41.71 5.80
N SER A 61 6.85 -42.69 4.93
CA SER A 61 5.82 -43.42 4.19
C SER A 61 4.82 -44.18 5.09
N ASN A 62 5.27 -44.61 6.27
CA ASN A 62 4.45 -45.26 7.29
C ASN A 62 3.83 -44.26 8.30
N GLY A 63 3.95 -42.95 8.06
CA GLY A 63 3.46 -41.92 8.97
C GLY A 63 4.38 -41.54 10.12
N SER A 64 5.55 -42.19 10.26
CA SER A 64 6.54 -41.86 11.30
C SER A 64 7.16 -40.47 11.10
N LEU A 65 7.70 -39.89 12.16
CA LEU A 65 8.38 -38.60 12.12
C LEU A 65 9.90 -38.80 12.08
N ASN A 66 10.51 -38.52 10.93
CA ASN A 66 11.96 -38.61 10.74
C ASN A 66 12.61 -37.25 11.00
N LYS A 67 13.52 -37.19 11.98
CA LYS A 67 14.26 -35.96 12.30
C LYS A 67 15.14 -35.52 11.12
N VAL A 68 14.99 -34.25 10.73
CA VAL A 68 15.85 -33.57 9.74
C VAL A 68 16.99 -32.85 10.47
N ARG A 69 16.64 -32.02 11.46
CA ARG A 69 17.61 -31.28 12.31
C ARG A 69 16.92 -30.79 13.58
N THR A 70 17.70 -30.26 14.50
CA THR A 70 17.17 -29.51 15.66
C THR A 70 16.86 -28.07 15.25
N LEU A 71 15.71 -27.57 15.69
CA LEU A 71 15.34 -26.16 15.71
C LEU A 71 15.70 -25.58 17.08
N LYS A 72 16.34 -24.42 17.09
CA LYS A 72 16.85 -23.79 18.30
C LYS A 72 15.86 -22.81 18.90
N LYS A 73 15.88 -22.69 20.23
CA LYS A 73 15.11 -21.65 20.93
C LYS A 73 15.35 -20.27 20.33
N GLY A 74 14.27 -19.52 20.10
CA GLY A 74 14.28 -18.16 19.56
C GLY A 74 14.28 -18.08 18.02
N GLU A 75 14.34 -19.22 17.33
CA GLU A 75 14.12 -19.28 15.89
C GLU A 75 12.64 -19.06 15.56
N GLU A 76 12.39 -18.45 14.40
CA GLU A 76 11.05 -18.20 13.89
C GLU A 76 10.91 -18.78 12.48
N TYR A 77 9.77 -19.43 12.23
CA TYR A 77 9.48 -20.03 10.93
C TYR A 77 8.07 -19.71 10.47
N ARG A 78 7.92 -19.50 9.17
CA ARG A 78 6.61 -19.38 8.53
C ARG A 78 5.89 -20.73 8.58
N VAL A 79 4.58 -20.69 8.71
CA VAL A 79 3.71 -21.87 8.62
C VAL A 79 2.82 -21.71 7.40
N TYR A 80 2.81 -22.73 6.54
CA TYR A 80 2.02 -22.76 5.32
C TYR A 80 0.84 -23.72 5.41
N THR A 81 0.93 -24.74 6.25
CA THR A 81 -0.11 -25.76 6.41
C THR A 81 -0.16 -26.25 7.85
N TYR A 82 -1.30 -26.79 8.26
CA TYR A 82 -1.46 -27.54 9.49
C TYR A 82 -1.98 -28.94 9.17
N LYS A 83 -1.44 -29.97 9.82
CA LYS A 83 -1.97 -31.34 9.77
C LYS A 83 -2.35 -31.77 11.19
N GLY A 84 -3.55 -32.32 11.35
CA GLY A 84 -4.04 -32.80 12.66
C GLY A 84 -3.42 -34.13 13.13
N THR A 85 -2.67 -34.83 12.27
CA THR A 85 -2.00 -36.09 12.61
C THR A 85 -0.84 -35.87 13.58
N ASN A 86 -0.41 -36.93 14.28
CA ASN A 86 0.71 -36.89 15.23
C ASN A 86 0.58 -35.80 16.32
N GLY A 87 -0.65 -35.53 16.79
CA GLY A 87 -0.90 -34.49 17.80
C GLY A 87 -0.81 -33.04 17.28
N GLY A 88 -0.71 -32.86 15.96
CA GLY A 88 -0.64 -31.56 15.29
C GLY A 88 0.76 -31.26 14.75
N LEU A 89 0.82 -30.90 13.46
CA LEU A 89 2.07 -30.56 12.76
C LEU A 89 1.91 -29.24 12.02
N TYR A 90 2.83 -28.30 12.28
CA TYR A 90 2.95 -27.05 11.53
C TYR A 90 3.94 -27.22 10.38
N GLY A 91 3.47 -27.08 9.14
CA GLY A 91 4.29 -27.22 7.94
C GLY A 91 5.10 -25.96 7.66
N LEU A 92 6.43 -26.08 7.70
CA LEU A 92 7.38 -24.96 7.58
C LEU A 92 7.92 -24.76 6.15
N GLY A 93 7.38 -25.51 5.19
CA GLY A 93 7.83 -25.56 3.79
C GLY A 93 8.67 -26.82 3.50
N ALA A 94 8.89 -27.12 2.21
CA ALA A 94 9.69 -28.26 1.74
C ALA A 94 9.35 -29.60 2.43
N SER A 95 8.06 -29.86 2.65
CA SER A 95 7.52 -31.04 3.35
C SER A 95 8.10 -31.26 4.77
N SER A 96 8.61 -30.21 5.39
CA SER A 96 9.16 -30.24 6.75
C SER A 96 8.17 -29.66 7.75
N TYR A 97 8.14 -30.24 8.94
CA TYR A 97 7.16 -29.94 9.97
C TYR A 97 7.85 -29.75 11.32
N VAL A 98 7.20 -28.96 12.18
CA VAL A 98 7.46 -28.98 13.62
C VAL A 98 6.19 -29.40 14.33
N GLN A 99 6.33 -30.23 15.36
CA GLN A 99 5.18 -30.75 16.11
C GLN A 99 4.62 -29.68 17.05
N LYS A 100 3.29 -29.63 17.15
CA LYS A 100 2.59 -28.77 18.09
C LYS A 100 2.87 -29.22 19.52
N GLY A 101 3.14 -28.27 20.41
CA GLY A 101 3.39 -28.55 21.83
C GLY A 101 3.87 -27.31 22.57
N SER A 102 4.19 -27.46 23.86
CA SER A 102 4.67 -26.37 24.72
C SER A 102 5.99 -25.74 24.27
N GLN A 103 6.78 -26.45 23.46
CA GLN A 103 8.04 -25.95 22.91
C GLN A 103 7.85 -25.00 21.71
N VAL A 104 6.63 -24.87 21.17
CA VAL A 104 6.35 -24.14 19.94
C VAL A 104 5.14 -23.22 20.15
N LYS A 105 5.34 -21.91 20.00
CA LYS A 105 4.24 -20.94 19.97
C LYS A 105 3.80 -20.71 18.53
N TYR A 106 2.53 -20.96 18.24
CA TYR A 106 1.91 -20.62 16.95
C TYR A 106 1.15 -19.29 17.05
N GLU A 107 1.30 -18.46 16.03
CA GLU A 107 0.62 -17.17 15.91
C GLU A 107 0.07 -17.02 14.48
N THR A 108 -1.05 -16.31 14.33
CA THR A 108 -1.61 -15.91 13.03
C THR A 108 -1.25 -14.45 12.73
N PRO A 109 -1.11 -14.06 11.45
CA PRO A 109 -0.87 -12.66 11.11
C PRO A 109 -2.11 -11.83 11.45
N SER A 110 -1.90 -10.60 11.92
CA SER A 110 -3.02 -9.67 12.12
C SER A 110 -3.64 -9.26 10.79
N LYS A 111 -4.92 -8.83 10.81
CA LYS A 111 -5.61 -8.28 9.62
C LYS A 111 -4.81 -7.15 8.96
N SER A 112 -4.24 -6.25 9.76
CA SER A 112 -3.40 -5.14 9.26
C SER A 112 -2.15 -5.60 8.52
N LYS A 113 -1.51 -6.70 8.94
CA LYS A 113 -0.34 -7.26 8.23
C LYS A 113 -0.73 -7.94 6.93
N LEU A 114 -1.85 -8.66 6.93
CA LEU A 114 -2.38 -9.26 5.71
C LEU A 114 -2.77 -8.18 4.70
N ALA A 115 -3.39 -7.09 5.14
CA ALA A 115 -3.73 -5.97 4.29
C ALA A 115 -2.48 -5.36 3.63
N LEU A 116 -1.43 -5.13 4.42
CA LEU A 116 -0.14 -4.64 3.88
C LEU A 116 0.47 -5.62 2.86
N LEU A 117 0.41 -6.93 3.12
CA LEU A 117 0.90 -7.95 2.18
C LEU A 117 0.07 -7.98 0.89
N ASN A 118 -1.25 -7.88 1.02
CA ASN A 118 -2.19 -7.90 -0.09
C ASN A 118 -2.27 -6.57 -0.83
N LYS A 119 -1.49 -5.56 -0.40
CA LYS A 119 -1.56 -4.19 -0.91
C LYS A 119 -3.00 -3.65 -0.85
N GLU A 120 -3.69 -4.00 0.22
CA GLU A 120 -5.08 -3.70 0.49
C GLU A 120 -5.14 -2.56 1.51
N VAL A 121 -5.93 -1.53 1.21
CA VAL A 121 -6.20 -0.41 2.11
C VAL A 121 -7.68 -0.42 2.45
N ILE A 122 -7.97 -0.46 3.75
CA ILE A 122 -9.33 -0.60 4.33
C ILE A 122 -9.70 0.60 5.22
N GLY A 123 -8.92 1.68 5.19
CA GLY A 123 -9.07 2.81 6.09
C GLY A 123 -7.74 3.52 6.39
N GLY A 124 -7.81 4.50 7.29
CA GLY A 124 -6.65 5.26 7.76
C GLY A 124 -6.11 6.24 6.73
N LEU A 125 -6.93 6.62 5.74
CA LEU A 125 -6.56 7.63 4.75
C LEU A 125 -6.96 9.04 5.17
N THR A 126 -7.60 9.21 6.34
CA THR A 126 -7.95 10.52 6.88
C THR A 126 -6.75 11.19 7.56
N PRO A 127 -6.65 12.54 7.50
CA PRO A 127 -5.69 13.28 8.31
C PRO A 127 -5.91 13.08 9.81
N LYS A 128 -4.83 12.96 10.57
CA LYS A 128 -4.88 12.90 12.05
C LYS A 128 -5.25 14.25 12.65
N ALA A 129 -5.76 14.24 13.89
CA ALA A 129 -6.11 15.44 14.65
C ALA A 129 -4.91 16.38 14.86
N GLY A 130 -5.17 17.69 14.89
CA GLY A 130 -4.20 18.71 15.30
C GLY A 130 -3.11 19.01 14.28
N MET A 131 -3.18 18.43 13.09
CA MET A 131 -2.25 18.70 12.01
C MET A 131 -2.47 20.10 11.45
N LYS A 132 -1.38 20.74 11.04
CA LYS A 132 -1.43 21.95 10.21
C LYS A 132 -1.06 21.57 8.79
N LEU A 133 -1.98 21.70 7.83
CA LEU A 133 -1.76 21.32 6.43
C LEU A 133 -1.74 22.58 5.56
N VAL A 134 -0.74 22.73 4.69
CA VAL A 134 -0.67 23.87 3.76
C VAL A 134 -0.71 23.34 2.33
N TYR A 135 -1.66 23.81 1.52
CA TYR A 135 -1.83 23.41 0.12
C TYR A 135 -1.63 24.59 -0.84
N SER A 136 -1.02 24.35 -2.01
CA SER A 136 -1.05 25.30 -3.14
C SER A 136 -0.83 24.56 -4.47
N PRO A 137 -1.78 24.60 -5.41
CA PRO A 137 -3.16 25.10 -5.25
C PRO A 137 -3.96 24.33 -4.19
N SER A 138 -5.16 24.79 -3.84
CA SER A 138 -6.01 24.21 -2.79
C SER A 138 -7.35 23.75 -3.34
N PHE A 139 -7.42 22.49 -3.77
CA PHE A 139 -8.61 21.73 -4.17
C PHE A 139 -9.54 22.42 -5.18
N THR A 140 -10.35 23.39 -4.71
CA THR A 140 -11.33 24.16 -5.48
C THR A 140 -10.78 25.51 -5.97
N GLU A 141 -9.66 25.99 -5.42
CA GLU A 141 -9.09 27.30 -5.73
C GLU A 141 -7.61 27.20 -6.11
N ASN A 142 -7.17 28.05 -7.06
CA ASN A 142 -5.76 28.19 -7.43
C ASN A 142 -4.99 29.10 -6.46
N THR A 143 -5.26 29.00 -5.16
CA THR A 143 -4.66 29.82 -4.11
C THR A 143 -4.02 28.93 -3.04
N GLN A 144 -3.08 29.50 -2.28
CA GLN A 144 -2.54 28.82 -1.12
C GLN A 144 -3.53 28.89 0.05
N LYS A 145 -3.77 27.76 0.73
CA LYS A 145 -4.59 27.71 1.95
C LYS A 145 -3.87 26.94 3.06
N GLU A 146 -4.08 27.39 4.29
CA GLU A 146 -3.61 26.74 5.52
C GLU A 146 -4.83 26.20 6.29
N PHE A 147 -4.76 24.94 6.68
CA PHE A 147 -5.80 24.23 7.41
C PHE A 147 -5.29 23.73 8.75
N THR A 148 -6.16 23.71 9.74
CA THR A 148 -5.97 22.88 10.95
C THR A 148 -6.94 21.71 10.91
N THR A 149 -6.49 20.53 11.30
CA THR A 149 -7.33 19.33 11.31
C THR A 149 -7.98 19.11 12.67
N ASN A 150 -9.27 18.80 12.66
CA ASN A 150 -9.99 18.28 13.83
C ASN A 150 -10.60 16.93 13.47
N THR A 151 -10.52 15.96 14.37
CA THR A 151 -11.05 14.61 14.13
C THR A 151 -12.04 14.19 15.20
N SER A 152 -13.12 13.55 14.80
CA SER A 152 -14.08 12.93 15.71
C SER A 152 -14.35 11.49 15.30
N TYR A 153 -14.59 10.61 16.27
CA TYR A 153 -14.99 9.24 16.04
C TYR A 153 -16.39 8.99 16.63
N ASP A 154 -17.30 8.48 15.81
CA ASP A 154 -18.60 7.99 16.22
C ASP A 154 -18.54 6.47 16.35
N SER A 155 -18.54 5.97 17.59
CA SER A 155 -18.47 4.54 17.88
C SER A 155 -19.75 3.77 17.55
N VAL A 156 -20.89 4.44 17.43
CA VAL A 156 -22.18 3.80 17.12
C VAL A 156 -22.22 3.44 15.64
N ASN A 157 -21.77 4.36 14.79
CA ASN A 157 -21.80 4.20 13.34
C ASN A 157 -20.45 3.79 12.73
N ASP A 158 -19.40 3.69 13.56
CA ASP A 158 -18.01 3.40 13.15
C ASP A 158 -17.50 4.39 12.09
N ILE A 159 -17.74 5.69 12.34
CA ILE A 159 -17.40 6.78 11.43
C ILE A 159 -16.27 7.62 12.02
N THR A 160 -15.19 7.78 11.25
CA THR A 160 -14.16 8.79 11.52
C THR A 160 -14.42 10.00 10.64
N LYS A 161 -14.57 11.18 11.23
CA LYS A 161 -14.63 12.45 10.48
C LYS A 161 -13.35 13.24 10.73
N ALA A 162 -12.75 13.78 9.69
CA ALA A 162 -11.61 14.68 9.78
C ALA A 162 -11.92 15.99 9.02
N SER A 163 -12.11 17.08 9.76
CA SER A 163 -12.38 18.40 9.20
C SER A 163 -11.07 19.16 8.98
N LEU A 164 -10.91 19.71 7.77
CA LEU A 164 -9.86 20.63 7.38
C LEU A 164 -10.43 22.04 7.49
N ILE A 165 -10.11 22.71 8.58
CA ILE A 165 -10.69 24.00 8.93
C ILE A 165 -9.75 25.10 8.44
N TYR A 166 -10.24 26.06 7.65
CA TYR A 166 -9.42 27.17 7.19
C TYR A 166 -8.92 28.01 8.36
N LYS A 167 -7.69 28.49 8.24
CA LYS A 167 -7.20 29.55 9.12
C LYS A 167 -8.00 30.84 8.89
N GLY A 168 -8.68 31.31 9.92
CA GLY A 168 -9.46 32.55 9.90
C GLY A 168 -10.94 32.37 9.53
N ASN A 169 -11.37 31.17 9.15
CA ASN A 169 -12.79 30.86 8.95
C ASN A 169 -13.09 29.43 9.44
N PRO A 170 -13.72 29.28 10.61
CA PRO A 170 -13.95 27.97 11.22
C PRO A 170 -15.12 27.19 10.63
N ILE A 171 -15.93 27.82 9.78
CA ILE A 171 -17.13 27.22 9.16
C ILE A 171 -16.75 26.63 7.79
N ASP A 172 -15.92 27.33 7.04
CA ASP A 172 -15.53 26.87 5.71
C ASP A 172 -14.37 25.88 5.78
N GLY A 173 -14.36 24.90 4.86
CA GLY A 173 -13.31 23.89 4.83
C GLY A 173 -13.65 22.70 3.97
N PHE A 174 -12.98 21.59 4.27
CA PHE A 174 -13.30 20.29 3.71
C PHE A 174 -13.46 19.26 4.81
N THR A 175 -14.22 18.22 4.55
CA THR A 175 -14.41 17.13 5.50
C THR A 175 -14.11 15.80 4.83
N TYR A 176 -13.26 15.00 5.46
CA TYR A 176 -13.19 13.57 5.21
C TYR A 176 -14.20 12.85 6.09
N ILE A 177 -14.90 11.88 5.52
CA ILE A 177 -15.75 10.93 6.23
C ILE A 177 -15.28 9.54 5.86
N GLU A 178 -14.74 8.82 6.84
CA GLU A 178 -14.23 7.47 6.68
C GLU A 178 -15.12 6.50 7.45
N LEU A 179 -15.81 5.65 6.70
CA LEU A 179 -16.57 4.53 7.20
C LEU A 179 -15.76 3.25 7.01
N LYS A 180 -16.22 2.16 7.61
CA LYS A 180 -15.63 0.84 7.45
C LYS A 180 -15.52 0.38 5.99
N ASP A 181 -16.44 0.81 5.13
CA ASP A 181 -16.58 0.34 3.75
C ASP A 181 -16.39 1.43 2.69
N ARG A 182 -16.14 2.70 3.06
CA ARG A 182 -15.88 3.78 2.11
C ARG A 182 -15.17 4.99 2.72
N LEU A 183 -14.59 5.81 1.85
CA LEU A 183 -13.98 7.10 2.17
C LEU A 183 -14.57 8.18 1.28
N ALA A 184 -15.13 9.22 1.88
CA ALA A 184 -15.62 10.41 1.20
C ALA A 184 -14.81 11.66 1.58
N PHE A 185 -14.72 12.60 0.64
CA PHE A 185 -14.13 13.92 0.81
C PHE A 185 -14.97 14.97 0.08
N GLY A 186 -15.32 16.05 0.77
CA GLY A 186 -16.20 17.09 0.22
C GLY A 186 -16.04 18.44 0.91
N VAL A 187 -16.75 19.44 0.40
CA VAL A 187 -16.80 20.78 0.99
C VAL A 187 -17.66 20.73 2.26
N SER A 188 -17.10 21.21 3.38
CA SER A 188 -17.78 21.18 4.68
C SER A 188 -19.13 21.90 4.62
N HIS A 189 -20.15 21.36 5.30
CA HIS A 189 -21.51 21.94 5.41
C HIS A 189 -22.28 22.05 4.08
N THR A 190 -21.89 21.30 3.06
CA THR A 190 -22.60 21.21 1.77
C THR A 190 -22.84 19.75 1.38
N ASP A 191 -23.64 19.54 0.35
CA ASP A 191 -23.78 18.27 -0.38
C ASP A 191 -22.70 18.10 -1.48
N TRP A 192 -21.74 19.02 -1.58
CA TRP A 192 -20.69 18.96 -2.59
C TRP A 192 -19.58 17.99 -2.21
N ILE A 193 -19.74 16.75 -2.68
CA ILE A 193 -18.74 15.68 -2.58
C ILE A 193 -17.77 15.80 -3.75
N LEU A 194 -16.46 15.88 -3.44
CA LEU A 194 -15.41 15.85 -4.46
C LEU A 194 -15.08 14.42 -4.87
N PHE A 195 -15.24 13.48 -3.93
CA PHE A 195 -14.91 12.08 -4.11
C PHE A 195 -15.56 11.22 -3.00
N ASP A 196 -16.08 10.04 -3.37
CA ASP A 196 -16.57 9.02 -2.44
C ASP A 196 -16.24 7.64 -3.01
N ILE A 197 -15.33 6.89 -2.38
CA ILE A 197 -14.89 5.57 -2.88
C ILE A 197 -15.08 4.44 -1.89
N ALA A 198 -15.40 3.26 -2.40
CA ALA A 198 -15.50 2.04 -1.61
C ALA A 198 -14.12 1.51 -1.18
N TYR A 199 -14.06 1.03 0.06
CA TYR A 199 -13.07 0.07 0.52
C TYR A 199 -13.51 -1.38 0.19
N PRO A 200 -12.56 -2.34 0.11
CA PRO A 200 -11.11 -2.14 0.14
C PRO A 200 -10.55 -1.59 -1.17
N LEU A 201 -9.47 -0.82 -1.07
CA LEU A 201 -8.66 -0.41 -2.22
C LEU A 201 -7.55 -1.42 -2.42
N ILE A 202 -7.53 -2.07 -3.57
CA ILE A 202 -6.57 -3.12 -3.90
C ILE A 202 -5.85 -2.70 -5.17
N GLU A 203 -4.53 -2.58 -5.08
CA GLU A 203 -3.67 -2.20 -6.21
C GLU A 203 -3.95 -3.04 -7.46
N GLY A 204 -4.15 -2.36 -8.60
CA GLY A 204 -4.42 -2.96 -9.90
C GLY A 204 -5.86 -3.49 -10.07
N LYS A 205 -6.76 -3.27 -9.11
CA LYS A 205 -8.18 -3.65 -9.20
C LYS A 205 -9.07 -2.43 -9.32
N GLN A 206 -10.34 -2.68 -9.65
CA GLN A 206 -11.38 -1.66 -9.61
C GLN A 206 -12.01 -1.56 -8.23
N THR A 207 -12.43 -0.35 -7.88
CA THR A 207 -13.35 -0.05 -6.78
C THR A 207 -14.53 0.76 -7.29
N LYS A 208 -15.49 1.07 -6.41
CA LYS A 208 -16.64 1.92 -6.71
C LYS A 208 -16.36 3.36 -6.31
N GLU A 209 -16.74 4.30 -7.16
CA GLU A 209 -16.89 5.72 -6.82
C GLU A 209 -18.38 6.06 -6.80
N TYR A 210 -18.91 6.46 -5.66
CA TYR A 210 -20.32 6.74 -5.45
C TYR A 210 -20.66 8.19 -5.83
N TYR A 211 -21.89 8.38 -6.28
CA TYR A 211 -22.48 9.70 -6.51
C TYR A 211 -23.98 9.65 -6.24
N THR A 212 -24.51 10.78 -5.79
CA THR A 212 -25.93 10.97 -5.49
C THR A 212 -26.72 11.21 -6.78
N THR A 213 -27.83 10.49 -6.98
CA THR A 213 -28.75 10.66 -8.12
C THR A 213 -30.10 11.26 -7.73
N GLY A 214 -30.33 11.48 -6.44
CA GLY A 214 -31.56 12.01 -5.86
C GLY A 214 -31.47 12.03 -4.32
N ALA A 215 -32.51 12.44 -3.63
CA ALA A 215 -32.49 12.65 -2.17
C ALA A 215 -32.03 11.41 -1.37
N ASP A 216 -32.37 10.20 -1.83
CA ASP A 216 -32.06 8.94 -1.14
C ASP A 216 -31.51 7.85 -2.08
N SER A 217 -31.01 8.24 -3.26
CA SER A 217 -30.51 7.29 -4.25
C SER A 217 -29.04 7.53 -4.58
N GLU A 218 -28.25 6.47 -4.45
CA GLU A 218 -26.84 6.44 -4.84
C GLU A 218 -26.66 5.58 -6.09
N SER A 219 -25.73 5.99 -6.95
CA SER A 219 -25.21 5.17 -8.04
C SER A 219 -23.70 5.18 -7.96
N PHE A 220 -23.04 4.33 -8.76
CA PHE A 220 -21.58 4.26 -8.74
C PHE A 220 -20.98 4.10 -10.13
N TYR A 221 -19.74 4.51 -10.25
CA TYR A 221 -18.84 4.17 -11.35
C TYR A 221 -17.79 3.18 -10.87
N ASN A 222 -17.35 2.29 -11.75
CA ASN A 222 -16.14 1.52 -11.48
C ASN A 222 -14.92 2.36 -11.86
N ILE A 223 -14.00 2.52 -10.91
CA ILE A 223 -12.77 3.28 -11.07
C ILE A 223 -11.56 2.40 -10.74
N ASN A 224 -10.40 2.73 -11.30
CA ASN A 224 -9.19 1.95 -11.08
C ASN A 224 -8.44 2.43 -9.82
N VAL A 225 -7.99 1.49 -9.00
CA VAL A 225 -7.00 1.71 -7.94
C VAL A 225 -5.62 1.45 -8.57
N GLU A 226 -4.96 2.53 -8.98
CA GLU A 226 -3.68 2.46 -9.71
C GLU A 226 -2.55 1.98 -8.80
N SER A 227 -2.55 2.39 -7.53
CA SER A 227 -1.55 1.98 -6.57
C SER A 227 -2.05 2.08 -5.14
N THR A 228 -1.52 1.24 -4.26
CA THR A 228 -1.60 1.41 -2.80
C THR A 228 -0.21 1.41 -2.15
N THR A 229 0.84 1.26 -2.95
CA THR A 229 2.22 1.10 -2.49
C THR A 229 3.19 2.14 -3.06
N SER A 230 2.69 3.11 -3.84
CA SER A 230 3.53 4.10 -4.50
C SER A 230 4.33 4.95 -3.50
N THR A 231 5.56 5.29 -3.90
CA THR A 231 6.33 6.35 -3.26
C THR A 231 6.16 7.62 -4.07
N VAL A 232 5.60 8.66 -3.47
CA VAL A 232 5.27 9.92 -4.15
C VAL A 232 5.98 11.07 -3.46
N LYS A 233 6.66 11.89 -4.28
CA LYS A 233 7.30 13.13 -3.83
C LYS A 233 6.41 14.32 -4.20
N VAL A 234 6.11 15.15 -3.21
CA VAL A 234 5.47 16.46 -3.33
C VAL A 234 6.33 17.51 -2.64
N LYS A 235 5.94 18.78 -2.69
CA LYS A 235 6.68 19.87 -2.02
C LYS A 235 6.86 19.66 -0.51
N ALA A 236 5.89 19.05 0.18
CA ALA A 236 5.99 18.71 1.59
C ALA A 236 6.97 17.57 1.93
N GLY A 237 7.48 16.84 0.94
CA GLY A 237 8.41 15.73 1.13
C GLY A 237 8.05 14.48 0.34
N THR A 238 8.61 13.34 0.77
CA THR A 238 8.40 12.03 0.14
C THR A 238 7.54 11.16 1.03
N PHE A 239 6.45 10.63 0.47
CA PHE A 239 5.47 9.77 1.14
C PHE A 239 5.54 8.36 0.57
N GLN A 240 5.42 7.35 1.43
CA GLN A 240 5.36 5.93 1.04
C GLN A 240 3.94 5.39 1.24
N ASN A 241 3.63 4.27 0.59
CA ASN A 241 2.30 3.63 0.63
C ASN A 241 1.18 4.59 0.22
N VAL A 242 1.47 5.43 -0.78
CA VAL A 242 0.51 6.39 -1.30
C VAL A 242 -0.50 5.64 -2.17
N VAL A 243 -1.77 5.84 -1.82
CA VAL A 243 -2.90 5.35 -2.58
C VAL A 243 -3.14 6.29 -3.76
N VAL A 244 -3.19 5.74 -4.97
CA VAL A 244 -3.45 6.47 -6.20
C VAL A 244 -4.72 5.91 -6.83
N VAL A 245 -5.72 6.78 -6.96
CA VAL A 245 -7.03 6.44 -7.54
C VAL A 245 -7.39 7.48 -8.59
N CYS A 246 -7.86 7.00 -9.75
CA CYS A 246 -8.31 7.85 -10.84
C CYS A 246 -9.84 7.82 -10.88
N SER A 247 -10.47 8.95 -10.56
CA SER A 247 -11.92 9.15 -10.55
C SER A 247 -12.53 8.97 -11.95
N LYS A 248 -13.83 8.72 -12.03
CA LYS A 248 -14.59 8.63 -13.28
C LYS A 248 -14.40 9.84 -14.19
N ASN A 249 -14.16 11.02 -13.61
CA ASN A 249 -13.96 12.27 -14.35
C ASN A 249 -12.54 12.42 -14.91
N GLY A 250 -11.63 11.50 -14.56
CA GLY A 250 -10.21 11.53 -14.94
C GLY A 250 -9.30 12.21 -13.92
N ASP A 251 -9.86 12.73 -12.82
CA ASP A 251 -9.09 13.35 -11.76
C ASP A 251 -8.35 12.28 -10.95
N THR A 252 -7.06 12.48 -10.72
CA THR A 252 -6.20 11.55 -10.01
C THR A 252 -5.88 12.06 -8.61
N TYR A 253 -6.28 11.29 -7.60
CA TYR A 253 -6.08 11.57 -6.19
C TYR A 253 -4.91 10.74 -5.65
N TYR A 254 -3.99 11.40 -4.95
CA TYR A 254 -2.87 10.78 -4.26
C TYR A 254 -3.09 10.93 -2.75
N LEU A 255 -3.39 9.84 -2.05
CA LEU A 255 -3.70 9.85 -0.62
C LEU A 255 -2.59 9.17 0.19
N ALA A 256 -2.07 9.87 1.20
CA ALA A 256 -1.10 9.29 2.13
C ALA A 256 -1.80 8.90 3.45
N PRO A 257 -1.51 7.71 4.00
CA PRO A 257 -2.09 7.26 5.27
C PRO A 257 -1.85 8.24 6.41
N GLY A 258 -2.92 8.59 7.13
CA GLY A 258 -2.90 9.54 8.26
C GLY A 258 -2.73 11.00 7.87
N ILE A 259 -2.70 11.34 6.58
CA ILE A 259 -2.51 12.71 6.06
C ILE A 259 -3.68 13.12 5.16
N GLY A 260 -4.28 12.20 4.39
CA GLY A 260 -5.26 12.54 3.36
C GLY A 260 -4.62 12.78 2.00
N ILE A 261 -5.32 13.55 1.16
CA ILE A 261 -4.86 13.93 -0.17
C ILE A 261 -3.58 14.75 -0.04
N ILE A 262 -2.48 14.27 -0.64
CA ILE A 262 -1.21 15.00 -0.74
C ILE A 262 -1.02 15.67 -2.10
N LYS A 263 -1.75 15.19 -3.12
CA LYS A 263 -1.75 15.75 -4.48
C LYS A 263 -3.07 15.41 -5.17
N LEU A 264 -3.58 16.34 -5.98
CA LEU A 264 -4.71 16.16 -6.88
C LEU A 264 -4.38 16.75 -8.25
N VAL A 265 -4.59 15.96 -9.30
CA VAL A 265 -4.37 16.35 -10.69
C VAL A 265 -5.66 16.13 -11.46
N ASP A 266 -6.08 17.08 -12.29
CA ASP A 266 -7.26 16.88 -13.14
C ASP A 266 -6.99 15.98 -14.34
N LYS A 267 -8.04 15.61 -15.06
CA LYS A 267 -7.96 14.79 -16.29
C LYS A 267 -7.00 15.30 -17.38
N ASN A 268 -6.64 16.60 -17.35
CA ASN A 268 -5.73 17.20 -18.32
C ASN A 268 -4.27 17.26 -17.80
N GLY A 269 -4.00 16.72 -16.61
CA GLY A 269 -2.69 16.81 -15.98
C GLY A 269 -2.47 18.10 -15.18
N THR A 270 -3.50 18.94 -14.99
CA THR A 270 -3.37 20.20 -14.27
C THR A 270 -3.40 19.96 -12.77
N LEU A 271 -2.43 20.52 -12.04
CA LEU A 271 -2.40 20.45 -10.59
C LEU A 271 -3.57 21.24 -9.97
N LYS A 272 -4.38 20.59 -9.12
CA LYS A 272 -5.50 21.20 -8.38
C LYS A 272 -5.26 21.25 -6.88
N ALA A 273 -4.47 20.32 -6.35
CA ALA A 273 -3.97 20.41 -4.99
C ALA A 273 -2.56 19.83 -4.89
N GLU A 274 -1.70 20.46 -4.08
CA GLU A 274 -0.42 19.88 -3.66
C GLU A 274 -0.10 20.31 -2.24
N LEU A 275 0.22 19.34 -1.39
CA LEU A 275 0.66 19.59 -0.03
C LEU A 275 2.07 20.22 -0.06
N LEU A 276 2.17 21.43 0.46
CA LEU A 276 3.41 22.20 0.59
C LEU A 276 4.17 21.90 1.87
N SER A 277 3.44 21.73 2.98
CA SER A 277 4.01 21.41 4.28
C SER A 277 2.95 20.85 5.21
N PHE A 278 3.38 20.09 6.22
CA PHE A 278 2.53 19.68 7.32
C PHE A 278 3.30 19.71 8.65
N LYS A 279 2.58 19.88 9.76
CA LYS A 279 3.09 19.75 11.14
C LYS A 279 2.11 18.96 11.98
#